data_AF-A0A268TAL8-F1
#
_entry.id   AF-A0A268TAL8-F1
#
_cell.length_a   1.000
_cell.length_b   1.000
_cell.length_c   1.000
_cell.angle_alpha   90.00
_cell.angle_beta   90.00
_cell.angle_gamma   90.00
#
_symmetry.space_group_name_H-M   'P 1'
#
loop_
_entity.id
_entity.type
_entity.pdbx_description
1 polymer ?
#
loop_
_entity_poly.entity_id
_entity_poly.type
_entity_poly.pdbx_seq_one_letter_code
_entity_poly.pdbx_strand_id
1 'polypeptide(L)'
;MPRSVTHSIKDNQELRIAKNFLIISILLYVLYVLLIALFLSQGALHSSYLSVFSWIIKIVCFAFSTAGFYKLSKLGRSLVLFKNYMLFIVGAGVFSIATYAIFKIFFGIGIFDMSQYDLQKVLANPAFSWLFILMGVLYLGLCVYWSYKIFFELTCLSGDTFFINGFKILIASIGIALIANMMFFVSQNQISSFLFLMAMIGMLAGSLMVISGFFRLKQITYNMPE
;
A
#
# COMPACT_ATOMS: atom_id res chain seq x y z
N MET A 1 -9.98 27.71 -24.62
CA MET A 1 -9.60 27.01 -23.38
C MET A 1 -10.55 27.47 -22.29
N PRO A 2 -11.39 26.59 -21.72
CA PRO A 2 -12.27 26.99 -20.61
C PRO A 2 -11.41 27.49 -19.44
N ARG A 3 -11.79 28.63 -18.85
CA ARG A 3 -11.08 29.23 -17.72
C ARG A 3 -11.32 28.34 -16.49
N SER A 4 -10.36 27.51 -16.12
CA SER A 4 -10.44 26.77 -14.86
C SER A 4 -10.32 27.76 -13.69
N VAL A 5 -11.45 28.09 -13.06
CA VAL A 5 -11.44 28.87 -11.82
C VAL A 5 -10.97 27.94 -10.70
N THR A 6 -9.71 28.06 -10.31
CA THR A 6 -9.15 27.35 -9.16
C THR A 6 -9.67 27.97 -7.87
N HIS A 7 -10.67 27.35 -7.25
CA HIS A 7 -11.06 27.71 -5.88
C HIS A 7 -10.14 27.00 -4.89
N SER A 8 -9.32 27.77 -4.17
CA SER A 8 -8.51 27.25 -3.07
C SER A 8 -9.35 27.14 -1.81
N ILE A 9 -9.64 25.92 -1.33
CA ILE A 9 -10.11 25.75 0.06
C ILE A 9 -8.87 25.87 0.94
N LYS A 10 -8.66 27.04 1.55
CA LYS A 10 -7.49 27.33 2.39
C LYS A 10 -7.77 26.86 3.81
N ASP A 11 -7.04 25.84 4.26
CA ASP A 11 -6.90 25.39 5.65
C ASP A 11 -8.19 25.43 6.52
N ASN A 12 -9.24 24.75 6.05
CA ASN A 12 -10.49 24.60 6.79
C ASN A 12 -10.40 23.48 7.86
N GLN A 13 -11.17 23.57 8.94
CA GLN A 13 -11.25 22.55 10.00
C GLN A 13 -11.53 21.15 9.43
N GLU A 14 -12.38 21.06 8.42
CA GLU A 14 -12.69 19.79 7.74
C GLU A 14 -11.47 19.17 7.05
N LEU A 15 -10.60 20.00 6.46
CA LEU A 15 -9.36 19.56 5.81
C LEU A 15 -8.37 19.01 6.84
N ARG A 16 -8.24 19.69 7.98
CA ARG A 16 -7.41 19.22 9.10
C ARG A 16 -7.90 17.88 9.63
N ILE A 17 -9.21 17.70 9.79
CA ILE A 17 -9.80 16.43 10.22
C ILE A 17 -9.49 15.31 9.21
N ALA A 18 -9.69 15.57 7.90
CA ALA A 18 -9.41 14.57 6.86
C ALA A 18 -7.93 14.14 6.86
N LYS A 19 -7.01 15.10 6.96
CA LYS A 19 -5.57 14.85 7.07
C LYS A 19 -5.21 14.03 8.31
N ASN A 20 -5.76 14.42 9.47
CA ASN A 20 -5.48 13.74 10.72
C ASN A 20 -5.94 12.29 10.68
N PHE A 21 -7.09 11.98 10.06
CA PHE A 21 -7.50 10.59 9.86
C PHE A 21 -6.52 9.79 9.00
N LEU A 22 -6.00 10.37 7.92
CA LEU A 22 -5.00 9.70 7.08
C LEU A 22 -3.67 9.51 7.82
N ILE A 23 -3.21 10.52 8.55
CA ILE A 23 -1.97 10.44 9.35
C ILE A 23 -2.11 9.40 10.47
N ILE A 24 -3.22 9.40 11.20
CA ILE A 24 -3.50 8.41 12.25
C ILE A 24 -3.56 7.00 11.65
N SER A 25 -4.19 6.82 10.49
CA SER A 25 -4.22 5.54 9.78
C SER A 25 -2.80 5.05 9.44
N ILE A 26 -1.93 5.95 8.95
CA ILE A 26 -0.52 5.61 8.65
C ILE A 26 0.24 5.25 9.94
N LEU A 27 0.07 6.03 11.01
CA LEU A 27 0.74 5.76 12.29
C LEU A 27 0.31 4.42 12.89
N LEU A 28 -1.00 4.11 12.84
CA LEU A 28 -1.52 2.82 13.28
C LEU A 28 -1.01 1.67 12.40
N TYR A 29 -0.85 1.87 11.09
CA TYR A 29 -0.27 0.87 10.20
C TYR A 29 1.22 0.64 10.51
N VAL A 30 1.99 1.70 10.75
CA VAL A 30 3.41 1.58 11.18
C VAL A 30 3.50 0.85 12.52
N LEU A 31 2.64 1.20 13.47
CA LEU A 31 2.56 0.52 14.77
C LEU A 31 2.24 -0.97 14.59
N TYR A 32 1.28 -1.31 13.74
CA TYR A 32 0.94 -2.68 13.38
C TYR A 32 2.13 -3.45 12.82
N VAL A 33 2.86 -2.86 11.86
CA VAL A 33 4.05 -3.49 11.26
C VAL A 33 5.16 -3.68 12.30
N LEU A 34 5.40 -2.69 13.17
CA LEU A 34 6.41 -2.77 14.24
C LEU A 34 6.05 -3.85 15.27
N LEU A 35 4.79 -3.91 15.70
CA LEU A 35 4.31 -4.96 16.60
C LEU A 35 4.54 -6.33 15.98
N ILE A 36 4.16 -6.52 14.71
CA ILE A 36 4.39 -7.78 14.01
C ILE A 36 5.88 -8.11 13.94
N ALA A 37 6.74 -7.16 13.56
CA ALA A 37 8.17 -7.39 13.47
C ALA A 37 8.78 -7.80 14.83
N LEU A 38 8.38 -7.13 15.91
CA LEU A 38 8.85 -7.42 17.27
C LEU A 38 8.34 -8.78 17.77
N PHE A 39 7.06 -9.10 17.55
CA PHE A 39 6.45 -10.35 18.04
C PHE A 39 6.75 -11.57 17.15
N LEU A 40 7.04 -11.39 15.85
CA LEU A 40 7.55 -12.47 14.99
C LEU A 40 8.90 -13.00 15.51
N SER A 41 9.77 -12.09 15.97
CA SER A 41 11.11 -12.45 16.44
C SER A 41 11.12 -13.33 17.69
N GLN A 42 10.01 -13.37 18.43
CA GLN A 42 9.87 -14.10 19.69
C GLN A 42 9.04 -15.39 19.56
N GLY A 43 8.59 -15.76 18.36
CA GLY A 43 7.76 -16.97 18.15
C GLY A 43 6.38 -16.92 18.82
N ALA A 44 5.97 -15.77 19.39
CA ALA A 44 4.79 -15.63 20.26
C ALA A 44 3.48 -15.31 19.52
N LEU A 45 3.42 -15.56 18.20
CA LEU A 45 2.25 -15.29 17.35
C LEU A 45 1.05 -16.21 17.61
N HIS A 46 1.19 -17.22 18.48
CA HIS A 46 0.10 -18.12 18.88
C HIS A 46 -0.69 -17.66 20.11
N SER A 47 -0.37 -16.50 20.68
CA SER A 47 -1.24 -15.87 21.69
C SER A 47 -2.54 -15.38 21.03
N SER A 48 -3.68 -15.95 21.43
CA SER A 48 -5.02 -15.59 20.95
C SER A 48 -5.29 -14.08 21.03
N TYR A 49 -4.80 -13.42 22.09
CA TYR A 49 -4.95 -11.98 22.31
C TYR A 49 -4.22 -11.13 21.26
N LEU A 50 -3.02 -11.55 20.85
CA LEU A 50 -2.21 -10.80 19.88
C LEU A 50 -2.85 -10.86 18.49
N SER A 51 -3.47 -12.01 18.15
CA SER A 51 -4.23 -12.16 16.91
C SER A 51 -5.45 -11.23 16.87
N VAL A 52 -6.24 -11.18 17.94
CA VAL A 52 -7.44 -10.32 18.03
C VAL A 52 -7.04 -8.84 17.98
N PHE A 53 -6.00 -8.46 18.71
CA PHE A 53 -5.47 -7.10 18.68
C PHE A 53 -4.99 -6.69 17.28
N SER A 54 -4.34 -7.60 16.56
CA SER A 54 -3.89 -7.38 15.18
C SER A 54 -5.07 -7.13 14.23
N TRP A 55 -6.19 -7.85 14.41
CA TRP A 55 -7.41 -7.64 13.65
C TRP A 55 -8.08 -6.30 13.98
N ILE A 56 -8.15 -5.94 15.27
CA ILE A 56 -8.70 -4.65 15.70
C ILE A 56 -7.91 -3.50 15.06
N ILE A 57 -6.57 -3.52 15.13
CA ILE A 57 -5.76 -2.47 14.50
C ILE A 57 -6.02 -2.41 12.99
N LYS A 58 -6.09 -3.54 12.28
CA LYS A 58 -6.42 -3.54 10.84
C LYS A 58 -7.77 -2.87 10.55
N ILE A 59 -8.80 -3.20 11.30
CA ILE A 59 -10.15 -2.63 11.12
C ILE A 59 -10.13 -1.12 11.39
N VAL A 60 -9.45 -0.70 12.45
CA VAL A 60 -9.33 0.72 12.82
C VAL A 60 -8.51 1.48 11.77
N CYS A 61 -7.39 0.93 11.30
CA CYS A 61 -6.61 1.47 10.19
C CYS A 61 -7.46 1.67 8.93
N PHE A 62 -8.23 0.64 8.57
CA PHE A 62 -9.11 0.63 7.41
C PHE A 62 -10.21 1.70 7.53
N ALA A 63 -10.86 1.79 8.69
CA ALA A 63 -11.91 2.76 8.95
C ALA A 63 -11.37 4.20 8.86
N PHE A 64 -10.23 4.50 9.48
CA PHE A 64 -9.61 5.82 9.40
C PHE A 64 -9.14 6.17 7.98
N SER A 65 -8.54 5.21 7.27
CA SER A 65 -8.10 5.42 5.89
C SER A 65 -9.28 5.74 4.97
N THR A 66 -10.36 4.94 5.07
CA THR A 66 -11.58 5.12 4.27
C THR A 66 -12.26 6.45 4.60
N ALA A 67 -12.40 6.79 5.88
CA ALA A 67 -12.98 8.06 6.31
C ALA A 67 -12.14 9.26 5.84
N GLY A 68 -10.80 9.14 5.88
CA GLY A 68 -9.87 10.14 5.40
C GLY A 68 -10.01 10.41 3.91
N PHE A 69 -9.95 9.36 3.08
CA PHE A 69 -10.10 9.48 1.62
C PHE A 69 -11.50 9.93 1.21
N TYR A 70 -12.55 9.48 1.90
CA TYR A 70 -13.92 9.93 1.67
C TYR A 70 -14.06 11.44 1.94
N LYS A 71 -13.59 11.92 3.09
CA LYS A 71 -13.65 13.36 3.42
C LYS A 71 -12.80 14.18 2.46
N LEU A 72 -11.61 13.72 2.10
CA LEU A 72 -10.74 14.42 1.15
C LEU A 72 -11.37 14.51 -0.24
N SER A 73 -12.01 13.43 -0.70
CA SER A 73 -12.76 13.40 -1.96
C SER A 73 -13.95 14.37 -1.95
N LYS A 74 -14.72 14.41 -0.85
CA LYS A 74 -15.83 15.36 -0.69
C LYS A 74 -15.36 16.81 -0.71
N LEU A 75 -14.26 17.11 -0.01
CA LEU A 75 -13.66 18.45 0.04
C LEU A 75 -13.10 18.88 -1.31
N GLY A 76 -12.42 17.98 -2.03
CA GLY A 76 -11.88 18.25 -3.36
C GLY A 76 -12.89 18.16 -4.49
N ARG A 77 -14.18 17.91 -4.18
CA ARG A 77 -15.24 17.62 -5.16
C ARG A 77 -14.83 16.59 -6.21
N SER A 78 -13.89 15.71 -5.87
CA SER A 78 -13.28 14.73 -6.77
C SER A 78 -13.70 13.34 -6.32
N LEU A 79 -14.80 12.86 -6.91
CA LEU A 79 -15.26 11.48 -6.74
C LEU A 79 -14.24 10.46 -7.26
N VAL A 80 -13.35 10.89 -8.17
CA VAL A 80 -12.32 10.06 -8.80
C VAL A 80 -11.33 9.53 -7.75
N LEU A 81 -10.91 10.36 -6.79
CA LEU A 81 -9.99 9.93 -5.75
C LEU A 81 -10.57 8.79 -4.91
N PHE A 82 -11.78 8.95 -4.38
CA PHE A 82 -12.43 7.93 -3.57
C PHE A 82 -12.77 6.69 -4.38
N LYS A 83 -13.20 6.85 -5.64
CA LYS A 83 -13.41 5.73 -6.56
C LYS A 83 -12.14 4.91 -6.76
N ASN A 84 -11.00 5.55 -7.04
CA ASN A 84 -9.72 4.85 -7.22
C ASN A 84 -9.28 4.13 -5.93
N TYR A 85 -9.46 4.77 -4.77
CA TYR A 85 -9.16 4.16 -3.47
C TYR A 85 -10.06 2.95 -3.15
N MET A 86 -11.37 3.06 -3.41
CA MET A 86 -12.29 1.93 -3.21
C MET A 86 -12.03 0.80 -4.20
N LEU A 87 -11.72 1.11 -5.47
CA LEU A 87 -11.33 0.11 -6.47
C LEU A 87 -10.03 -0.60 -6.09
N PHE A 88 -9.08 0.10 -5.47
CA PHE A 88 -7.88 -0.52 -4.90
C PHE A 88 -8.23 -1.54 -3.82
N ILE A 89 -9.04 -1.15 -2.82
CA ILE A 89 -9.43 -2.04 -1.71
C ILE A 89 -10.24 -3.24 -2.22
N VAL A 90 -11.33 -2.96 -2.93
CA VAL A 90 -12.25 -4.00 -3.41
C VAL A 90 -11.52 -4.89 -4.41
N GLY A 91 -10.72 -4.31 -5.30
CA GLY A 91 -9.90 -5.05 -6.25
C GLY A 91 -8.90 -5.98 -5.56
N ALA A 92 -8.19 -5.50 -4.54
CA ALA A 92 -7.27 -6.33 -3.77
C ALA A 92 -7.99 -7.48 -3.03
N GLY A 93 -9.16 -7.20 -2.44
CA GLY A 93 -10.00 -8.20 -1.79
C GLY A 93 -10.52 -9.27 -2.75
N VAL A 94 -11.11 -8.85 -3.88
CA VAL A 94 -11.61 -9.75 -4.92
C VAL A 94 -10.47 -10.59 -5.51
N PHE A 95 -9.31 -9.99 -5.79
CA PHE A 95 -8.14 -10.73 -6.28
C PHE A 95 -7.68 -11.79 -5.27
N SER A 96 -7.63 -11.45 -3.98
CA SER A 96 -7.22 -12.38 -2.93
C SER A 96 -8.19 -13.55 -2.79
N ILE A 97 -9.51 -13.28 -2.82
CA ILE A 97 -10.56 -14.30 -2.77
C ILE A 97 -10.51 -15.20 -4.02
N ALA A 98 -10.39 -14.59 -5.20
CA ALA A 98 -10.29 -15.32 -6.46
C ALA A 98 -9.05 -16.23 -6.47
N THR A 99 -7.89 -15.72 -6.01
CA THR A 99 -6.67 -16.52 -5.88
C THR A 99 -6.89 -17.69 -4.94
N TYR A 100 -7.45 -17.47 -3.75
CA TYR A 100 -7.77 -18.57 -2.82
C TYR A 100 -8.72 -19.60 -3.43
N ALA A 101 -9.79 -19.15 -4.09
CA ALA A 101 -10.75 -20.03 -4.74
C ALA A 101 -10.11 -20.86 -5.85
N ILE A 102 -9.26 -20.26 -6.69
CA ILE A 102 -8.52 -20.98 -7.75
C ILE A 102 -7.67 -22.08 -7.12
N PHE A 103 -6.88 -21.75 -6.09
CA PHE A 103 -6.03 -22.74 -5.44
C PHE A 103 -6.82 -23.86 -4.73
N LYS A 104 -7.93 -23.51 -4.11
CA LYS A 104 -8.79 -24.48 -3.41
C LYS A 104 -9.55 -25.40 -4.38
N ILE A 105 -10.11 -24.85 -5.46
CA ILE A 105 -10.95 -25.61 -6.41
C ILE A 105 -10.10 -26.46 -7.34
N PHE A 106 -9.06 -25.89 -7.96
CA PHE A 106 -8.29 -26.59 -8.98
C PHE A 106 -7.19 -27.48 -8.39
N PHE A 107 -6.73 -27.17 -7.19
CA PHE A 107 -5.58 -27.86 -6.60
C PHE A 107 -5.82 -28.42 -5.20
N GLY A 108 -7.02 -28.21 -4.62
CA GLY A 108 -7.35 -28.71 -3.28
C GLY A 108 -6.57 -28.04 -2.15
N ILE A 109 -5.89 -26.93 -2.41
CA ILE A 109 -4.96 -26.29 -1.46
C ILE A 109 -5.60 -25.03 -0.87
N GLY A 110 -5.76 -25.01 0.46
CA GLY A 110 -6.14 -23.81 1.20
C GLY A 110 -4.92 -22.95 1.55
N ILE A 111 -4.48 -22.08 0.63
CA ILE A 111 -3.23 -21.30 0.82
C ILE A 111 -3.24 -20.47 2.11
N PHE A 112 -4.38 -19.91 2.49
CA PHE A 112 -4.49 -19.05 3.68
C PHE A 112 -4.52 -19.80 5.01
N ASP A 113 -4.78 -21.11 4.96
CA ASP A 113 -4.88 -21.98 6.14
C ASP A 113 -3.63 -22.88 6.29
N MET A 114 -2.65 -22.74 5.38
CA MET A 114 -1.47 -23.60 5.31
C MET A 114 -0.37 -23.17 6.28
N SER A 115 0.29 -24.14 6.90
CA SER A 115 1.53 -23.90 7.63
C SER A 115 2.66 -23.50 6.67
N GLN A 116 3.67 -22.78 7.18
CA GLN A 116 4.84 -22.40 6.36
C GLN A 116 5.57 -23.62 5.75
N TYR A 117 5.61 -24.73 6.49
CA TYR A 117 6.24 -25.97 6.04
C TYR A 117 5.48 -26.61 4.88
N ASP A 118 4.15 -26.66 4.97
CA ASP A 118 3.31 -27.20 3.90
C ASP A 118 3.34 -26.32 2.65
N LEU A 119 3.38 -24.99 2.85
CA LEU A 119 3.55 -24.04 1.75
C LEU A 119 4.88 -24.27 1.02
N GLN A 120 5.99 -24.48 1.74
CA GLN A 120 7.29 -24.79 1.13
C GLN A 120 7.25 -26.10 0.33
N LYS A 121 6.58 -27.13 0.83
CA LYS A 121 6.40 -28.39 0.09
C LYS A 121 5.59 -28.21 -1.20
N VAL A 122 4.51 -27.44 -1.15
CA VAL A 122 3.71 -27.13 -2.34
C VAL A 122 4.53 -26.33 -3.36
N LEU A 123 5.28 -25.33 -2.90
CA LEU A 123 6.13 -24.49 -3.75
C LEU A 123 7.38 -25.22 -4.27
N ALA A 124 7.74 -26.39 -3.72
CA ALA A 124 8.81 -27.22 -4.28
C ALA A 124 8.43 -27.79 -5.66
N ASN A 125 7.14 -27.90 -5.97
CA ASN A 125 6.69 -28.24 -7.30
C ASN A 125 6.80 -27.01 -8.22
N PRO A 126 7.56 -27.09 -9.33
CA PRO A 126 7.84 -25.95 -10.19
C PRO A 126 6.57 -25.33 -10.79
N ALA A 127 5.55 -26.13 -11.12
CA ALA A 127 4.30 -25.62 -11.70
C ALA A 127 3.57 -24.71 -10.71
N PHE A 128 3.50 -25.12 -9.44
CA PHE A 128 2.89 -24.33 -8.37
C PHE A 128 3.68 -23.07 -8.03
N SER A 129 5.01 -23.18 -8.02
CA SER A 129 5.90 -22.03 -7.83
C SER A 129 5.69 -20.96 -8.91
N TRP A 130 5.67 -21.35 -10.18
CA TRP A 130 5.42 -20.43 -11.29
C TRP A 130 4.03 -19.78 -11.23
N LEU A 131 3.00 -20.54 -10.89
CA LEU A 131 1.64 -20.00 -10.74
C LEU A 131 1.56 -19.01 -9.56
N PHE A 132 2.21 -19.32 -8.44
CA PHE A 132 2.27 -18.43 -7.29
C PHE A 132 3.02 -17.13 -7.61
N ILE A 133 4.14 -17.21 -8.32
CA ILE A 133 4.91 -16.05 -8.79
C ILE A 133 4.06 -15.20 -9.74
N LEU A 134 3.38 -15.82 -10.71
CA LEU A 134 2.51 -15.11 -11.66
C LEU A 134 1.41 -14.33 -10.93
N MET A 135 0.71 -14.97 -9.99
CA MET A 135 -0.32 -14.31 -9.18
C MET A 135 0.27 -13.18 -8.33
N GLY A 136 1.47 -13.36 -7.77
CA GLY A 136 2.17 -12.33 -7.02
C GLY A 136 2.54 -11.11 -7.88
N VAL A 137 3.02 -11.32 -9.11
CA VAL A 137 3.36 -10.24 -10.06
C VAL A 137 2.09 -9.50 -10.49
N LEU A 138 1.01 -10.21 -10.79
CA LEU A 138 -0.28 -9.59 -11.15
C LEU A 138 -0.83 -8.75 -9.98
N TYR A 139 -0.77 -9.29 -8.76
CA TYR A 139 -1.17 -8.57 -7.55
C TYR A 139 -0.34 -7.30 -7.37
N LEU A 140 0.98 -7.40 -7.47
CA LEU A 140 1.88 -6.24 -7.37
C LEU A 140 1.57 -5.21 -8.45
N GLY A 141 1.37 -5.62 -9.71
CA GLY A 141 1.00 -4.73 -10.81
C GLY A 141 -0.32 -3.98 -10.55
N LEU A 142 -1.34 -4.67 -10.04
CA LEU A 142 -2.61 -4.04 -9.63
C LEU A 142 -2.39 -3.02 -8.51
N CYS A 143 -1.58 -3.37 -7.50
CA CYS A 143 -1.28 -2.45 -6.41
C CYS A 143 -0.54 -1.20 -6.89
N VAL A 144 0.46 -1.36 -7.76
CA VAL A 144 1.22 -0.24 -8.36
C VAL A 144 0.29 0.65 -9.19
N TYR A 145 -0.54 0.06 -10.05
CA TYR A 145 -1.45 0.81 -10.93
C TYR A 145 -2.43 1.68 -10.15
N TRP A 146 -3.11 1.11 -9.16
CA TRP A 146 -4.11 1.86 -8.39
C TRP A 146 -3.46 2.87 -7.44
N SER A 147 -2.33 2.52 -6.83
CA SER A 147 -1.58 3.47 -6.00
C SER A 147 -1.12 4.67 -6.82
N TYR A 148 -0.60 4.44 -8.04
CA TYR A 148 -0.23 5.52 -8.95
C TYR A 148 -1.40 6.46 -9.23
N LYS A 149 -2.58 5.93 -9.54
CA LYS A 149 -3.79 6.73 -9.77
C LYS A 149 -4.20 7.55 -8.54
N ILE A 150 -4.10 6.97 -7.35
CA ILE A 150 -4.40 7.68 -6.09
C ILE A 150 -3.40 8.82 -5.86
N PHE A 151 -2.09 8.56 -6.00
CA PHE A 151 -1.06 9.57 -5.79
C PHE A 151 -1.06 10.65 -6.85
N PHE A 152 -1.39 10.32 -8.10
CA PHE A 152 -1.59 11.29 -9.17
C PHE A 152 -2.71 12.26 -8.81
N GLU A 153 -3.88 11.76 -8.39
CA GLU A 153 -4.99 12.62 -7.99
C GLU A 153 -4.69 13.44 -6.73
N LEU A 154 -3.97 12.86 -5.76
CA LEU A 154 -3.51 13.62 -4.59
C LEU A 154 -2.57 14.77 -5.00
N THR A 155 -1.67 14.56 -5.97
CA THR A 155 -0.82 15.62 -6.52
C THR A 155 -1.63 16.68 -7.26
N CYS A 156 -2.64 16.28 -8.05
CA CYS A 156 -3.53 17.25 -8.72
C CYS A 156 -4.31 18.09 -7.71
N LEU A 157 -4.85 17.47 -6.66
CA LEU A 157 -5.60 18.14 -5.61
C LEU A 157 -4.72 19.05 -4.75
N SER A 158 -3.49 18.64 -4.43
CA SER A 158 -2.59 19.44 -3.59
C SER A 158 -1.84 20.53 -4.36
N GLY A 159 -1.74 20.41 -5.70
CA GLY A 159 -0.86 21.25 -6.52
C GLY A 159 0.63 20.98 -6.32
N ASP A 160 0.98 19.94 -5.54
CA ASP A 160 2.34 19.60 -5.13
C ASP A 160 2.74 18.24 -5.71
N THR A 161 3.95 18.14 -6.27
CA THR A 161 4.47 16.90 -6.86
C THR A 161 4.99 15.90 -5.81
N PHE A 162 4.78 16.15 -4.51
CA PHE A 162 5.31 15.33 -3.43
C PHE A 162 4.79 13.90 -3.45
N PHE A 163 3.48 13.71 -3.67
CA PHE A 163 2.88 12.38 -3.70
C PHE A 163 3.42 11.53 -4.86
N ILE A 164 3.44 12.08 -6.07
CA ILE A 164 3.91 11.33 -7.23
C ILE A 164 5.42 11.09 -7.22
N ASN A 165 6.22 12.04 -6.71
CA ASN A 165 7.66 11.84 -6.56
C ASN A 165 7.97 10.80 -5.49
N GLY A 166 7.28 10.86 -4.34
CA GLY A 166 7.40 9.84 -3.30
C GLY A 166 7.03 8.44 -3.80
N PHE A 167 5.95 8.33 -4.57
CA PHE A 167 5.55 7.07 -5.21
C PHE A 167 6.60 6.56 -6.21
N LYS A 168 7.16 7.43 -7.07
CA LYS A 168 8.22 7.02 -8.02
C LYS A 168 9.45 6.49 -7.30
N ILE A 169 9.87 7.14 -6.21
CA ILE A 169 10.99 6.70 -5.38
C ILE A 169 10.69 5.32 -4.76
N LEU A 170 9.48 5.12 -4.24
CA LEU A 170 9.04 3.83 -3.70
C LEU A 170 9.13 2.72 -4.74
N ILE A 171 8.55 2.92 -5.93
CA ILE A 171 8.54 1.90 -6.99
C ILE A 171 9.94 1.60 -7.51
N ALA A 172 10.76 2.63 -7.73
CA ALA A 172 12.16 2.44 -8.14
C ALA A 172 12.92 1.63 -7.09
N SER A 173 12.70 1.91 -5.81
CA SER A 173 13.36 1.23 -4.70
C SER A 173 12.88 -0.22 -4.55
N ILE A 174 11.59 -0.50 -4.74
CA ILE A 174 11.06 -1.88 -4.81
C ILE A 174 11.71 -2.63 -5.98
N GLY A 175 11.84 -2.00 -7.15
CA GLY A 175 12.54 -2.57 -8.29
C GLY A 175 13.99 -2.94 -7.96
N ILE A 176 14.73 -2.04 -7.31
CA ILE A 176 16.11 -2.30 -6.86
C ILE A 176 16.14 -3.43 -5.83
N ALA A 177 15.20 -3.49 -4.87
CA ALA A 177 15.12 -4.56 -3.88
C ALA A 177 14.88 -5.93 -4.54
N LEU A 178 14.03 -5.99 -5.57
CA LEU A 178 13.78 -7.22 -6.33
C LEU A 178 15.05 -7.68 -7.09
N ILE A 179 15.77 -6.75 -7.72
CA ILE A 179 17.04 -7.04 -8.39
C ILE A 179 18.09 -7.53 -7.37
N ALA A 180 18.20 -6.83 -6.23
CA ALA A 180 19.11 -7.22 -5.16
C ALA A 180 18.83 -8.63 -4.64
N ASN A 181 17.55 -8.97 -4.43
CA ASN A 181 17.14 -10.32 -4.03
C ASN A 181 17.51 -11.37 -5.09
N MET A 182 17.25 -11.11 -6.38
CA MET A 182 17.66 -12.05 -7.44
C MET A 182 19.17 -12.26 -7.47
N MET A 183 19.96 -11.19 -7.29
CA MET A 183 21.42 -11.29 -7.21
C MET A 183 21.88 -12.09 -5.99
N PHE A 184 21.21 -11.94 -4.84
CA PHE A 184 21.51 -12.67 -3.61
C PHE A 184 21.33 -14.20 -3.81
N PHE A 185 20.34 -14.61 -4.60
CA PHE A 185 20.12 -16.03 -4.94
C PHE A 185 21.20 -16.59 -5.88
N VAL A 186 21.74 -15.78 -6.79
CA VAL A 186 22.73 -16.23 -7.78
C VAL A 186 24.15 -16.24 -7.19
N SER A 187 24.48 -15.25 -6.37
CA SER A 187 25.79 -15.13 -5.72
C SER A 187 25.62 -14.31 -4.45
N GLN A 188 25.94 -14.88 -3.29
CA GLN A 188 25.87 -14.18 -1.99
C GLN A 188 26.94 -13.07 -1.91
N ASN A 189 26.74 -12.02 -2.71
CA ASN A 189 27.71 -10.97 -2.95
C ASN A 189 27.40 -9.74 -2.11
N GLN A 190 28.44 -9.10 -1.56
CA GLN A 190 28.32 -7.85 -0.79
C GLN A 190 27.58 -6.73 -1.55
N ILE A 191 27.67 -6.73 -2.89
CA ILE A 191 26.95 -5.79 -3.77
C ILE A 191 25.43 -5.94 -3.62
N SER A 192 24.92 -7.17 -3.52
CA SER A 192 23.47 -7.41 -3.36
C SER A 192 22.96 -6.90 -2.01
N SER A 193 23.71 -7.12 -0.92
CA SER A 193 23.41 -6.56 0.39
C SER A 193 23.43 -5.02 0.39
N PHE A 194 24.39 -4.41 -0.31
CA PHE A 194 24.47 -2.96 -0.47
C PHE A 194 23.28 -2.40 -1.26
N LEU A 195 22.92 -3.03 -2.39
CA LEU A 195 21.75 -2.64 -3.17
C LEU A 195 20.44 -2.78 -2.38
N PHE A 196 20.33 -3.83 -1.56
CA PHE A 196 19.19 -4.03 -0.70
C PHE A 196 19.10 -2.92 0.37
N LEU A 197 20.21 -2.54 1.00
CA LEU A 197 20.26 -1.42 1.94
C LEU A 197 19.83 -0.10 1.27
N MET A 198 20.36 0.18 0.07
CA MET A 198 19.99 1.37 -0.71
C MET A 198 18.50 1.38 -1.05
N ALA A 199 17.93 0.22 -1.42
CA ALA A 199 16.50 0.09 -1.66
C ALA A 199 15.67 0.34 -0.39
N MET A 200 16.10 -0.15 0.77
CA MET A 200 15.41 0.12 2.05
C MET A 200 15.42 1.61 2.40
N ILE A 201 16.55 2.30 2.22
CA ILE A 201 16.65 3.76 2.42
C ILE A 201 15.74 4.50 1.45
N GLY A 202 15.74 4.11 0.18
CA GLY A 202 14.88 4.70 -0.84
C GLY A 202 13.39 4.49 -0.53
N MET A 203 13.00 3.30 -0.09
CA MET A 203 11.62 3.04 0.34
C MET A 203 11.21 3.91 1.53
N LEU A 204 12.11 4.10 2.51
CA LEU A 204 11.87 4.97 3.66
C LEU A 204 11.74 6.43 3.23
N ALA A 205 12.65 6.93 2.39
CA ALA A 205 12.61 8.30 1.87
C ALA A 205 11.33 8.56 1.06
N GLY A 206 10.95 7.63 0.17
CA GLY A 206 9.71 7.72 -0.60
C GLY A 206 8.46 7.74 0.30
N SER A 207 8.44 6.89 1.34
CA SER A 207 7.35 6.86 2.33
C SER A 207 7.24 8.18 3.10
N LEU A 208 8.36 8.72 3.58
CA LEU A 208 8.39 10.01 4.28
C LEU A 208 7.94 11.16 3.37
N MET A 209 8.30 11.11 2.08
CA MET A 209 7.85 12.11 1.11
C MET A 209 6.32 12.08 0.94
N VAL A 210 5.73 10.89 0.82
CA VAL A 210 4.26 10.72 0.76
C VAL A 210 3.58 11.25 2.04
N ILE A 211 4.11 10.90 3.22
CA ILE A 211 3.60 11.37 4.51
C ILE A 211 3.68 12.90 4.60
N SER A 212 4.82 13.48 4.21
CA SER A 212 5.01 14.93 4.19
C SER A 212 4.04 15.64 3.25
N GLY A 213 3.63 14.98 2.16
CA GLY A 213 2.59 15.45 1.26
C GLY A 213 1.27 15.68 1.98
N PHE A 214 0.86 14.77 2.87
CA PHE A 214 -0.35 14.95 3.68
C PHE A 214 -0.23 16.14 4.63
N PHE A 215 0.93 16.36 5.26
CA PHE A 215 1.14 17.54 6.11
C PHE A 215 1.12 18.86 5.31
N ARG A 216 1.70 18.85 4.11
CA ARG A 216 1.78 20.00 3.19
C ARG A 216 0.47 20.34 2.51
N LEU A 217 -0.50 19.43 2.51
CA LEU A 217 -1.84 19.65 1.98
C LEU A 217 -2.53 20.79 2.77
N LYS A 218 -2.30 22.04 2.34
CA LYS A 218 -2.83 23.28 2.94
C LYS A 218 -3.98 23.85 2.12
N GLN A 219 -4.05 23.46 0.86
CA GLN A 219 -5.04 23.88 -0.12
C GLN A 219 -5.47 22.68 -0.94
N ILE A 220 -6.75 22.64 -1.30
CA ILE A 220 -7.24 21.76 -2.34
C ILE A 220 -7.58 22.63 -3.54
N THR A 221 -6.99 22.29 -4.68
CA THR A 221 -7.25 22.90 -5.98
C THR A 221 -8.19 21.99 -6.75
N TYR A 222 -9.34 22.50 -7.18
CA TYR A 222 -10.23 21.77 -8.08
C TYR A 222 -10.67 22.67 -9.24
N ASN A 223 -10.81 22.05 -10.41
CA ASN A 223 -11.28 22.70 -11.62
C ASN A 223 -12.80 22.46 -11.74
N MET A 224 -13.59 23.52 -11.79
CA MET A 224 -15.02 23.41 -12.11
C MET A 224 -15.17 23.29 -13.64
N PRO A 225 -15.90 22.29 -14.15
CA PRO A 225 -16.44 22.38 -15.50
C PRO A 225 -17.52 23.47 -15.49
N GLU A 226 -17.41 24.45 -16.39
CA GLU A 226 -18.50 25.40 -16.70
C GLU A 226 -19.66 24.68 -17.39
#